data_AF-A0A0N1L6E1-F1
#
_entry.id   AF-A0A0N1L6E1-F1
#
_cell.length_a   1.000
_cell.length_b   1.000
_cell.length_c   1.000
_cell.angle_alpha   90.00
_cell.angle_beta   90.00
_cell.angle_gamma   90.00
#
_symmetry.space_group_name_H-M   'P 1'
#
loop_
_entity.id
_entity.type
_entity.pdbx_description
1 polymer ?
#
loop_
_entity_poly.entity_id
_entity_poly.type
_entity_poly.pdbx_seq_one_letter_code
_entity_poly.pdbx_strand_id
1 'polypeptide(L)'
;MPLNHSGPSLKRFGILLTFLLSASLVQAQQPAPAATETPVVAPQAGATTAPTASESSATSPRVVTQSDASTPPAATAAPVSPANPNSEASPPAPEAVAAPSAQAPVSDAANLPSAVQPADAAATGGEAAQSPTDPLASEVDAVPADTVTDVPPMKAMPHDLSPEGMFMAADWVVKSVMISLAVASVLTWTVWLAKSLQLFGARARAKRGLKAVTNARQLRDALQALENRGGVVATMVRAAQHEVSLSDAAIDQVGGEGVKERVGSALARIEAGAGRGMAKGTGVLASIGSTAPFVGLFGTVWGIMNSFIGIAETQTTNLAVVAPGIAEALLATAIGLVAAIPAVIIYNVFARSVTGYRQLLADAGAGIERLVSRDLDFRKSARIAQATKAMAMAAE
;
A
#
# COMPACT_ATOMS: atom_id res chain seq x y z
N MET A 1 3.26 -44.25 22.82
CA MET A 1 4.47 -44.48 21.99
C MET A 1 4.54 -43.44 20.88
N PRO A 2 5.73 -43.08 20.37
CA PRO A 2 6.03 -41.70 19.97
C PRO A 2 5.50 -41.27 18.59
N LEU A 3 5.10 -40.00 18.51
CA LEU A 3 4.74 -39.31 17.26
C LEU A 3 6.00 -38.84 16.52
N ASN A 4 6.31 -39.45 15.38
CA ASN A 4 7.44 -39.05 14.55
C ASN A 4 7.07 -37.89 13.60
N HIS A 5 7.37 -36.65 13.99
CA HIS A 5 7.20 -35.47 13.13
C HIS A 5 8.33 -35.33 12.10
N SER A 6 8.21 -36.02 10.96
CA SER A 6 9.02 -35.71 9.78
C SER A 6 8.46 -34.49 9.03
N GLY A 7 8.85 -33.29 9.48
CA GLY A 7 8.79 -32.09 8.66
C GLY A 7 9.84 -32.12 7.54
N PRO A 8 9.62 -31.46 6.38
CA PRO A 8 10.61 -31.40 5.31
C PRO A 8 11.91 -30.73 5.82
N SER A 9 13.03 -31.46 5.70
CA SER A 9 14.29 -31.10 6.36
C SER A 9 14.80 -29.70 6.01
N LEU A 10 15.08 -28.90 7.05
CA LEU A 10 15.71 -27.58 6.98
C LEU A 10 16.96 -27.54 6.09
N LYS A 11 17.70 -28.67 6.01
CA LYS A 11 18.90 -28.82 5.17
C LYS A 11 18.62 -28.60 3.67
N ARG A 12 17.42 -28.96 3.18
CA ARG A 12 17.03 -28.71 1.77
C ARG A 12 16.75 -27.23 1.49
N PHE A 13 16.32 -26.48 2.50
CA PHE A 13 16.11 -25.03 2.38
C PHE A 13 17.44 -24.25 2.44
N GLY A 14 18.38 -24.70 3.28
CA GLY A 14 19.74 -24.15 3.31
C GLY A 14 20.43 -24.22 1.94
N ILE A 15 20.44 -25.39 1.31
CA ILE A 15 21.07 -25.59 -0.02
C ILE A 15 20.44 -24.68 -1.09
N LEU A 16 19.12 -24.48 -1.07
CA LEU A 16 18.43 -23.59 -2.02
C LEU A 16 18.80 -22.12 -1.81
N LEU A 17 18.94 -21.68 -0.56
CA LEU A 17 19.36 -20.33 -0.20
C LEU A 17 20.83 -20.08 -0.58
N THR A 18 21.72 -21.05 -0.36
CA THR A 18 23.12 -20.97 -0.81
C THR A 18 23.19 -20.89 -2.33
N PHE A 19 22.43 -21.72 -3.07
CA PHE A 19 22.40 -21.67 -4.54
C PHE A 19 21.93 -20.32 -5.09
N LEU A 20 20.94 -19.68 -4.44
CA LEU A 20 20.45 -18.36 -4.86
C LEU A 20 21.48 -17.24 -4.59
N LEU A 21 22.20 -17.27 -3.46
CA LEU A 21 23.31 -16.33 -3.25
C LEU A 21 24.48 -16.57 -4.21
N SER A 22 24.79 -17.84 -4.54
CA SER A 22 25.84 -18.17 -5.51
C SER A 22 25.52 -17.69 -6.92
N ALA A 23 24.26 -17.81 -7.36
CA ALA A 23 23.84 -17.39 -8.70
C ALA A 23 23.98 -15.87 -8.92
N SER A 24 23.67 -15.05 -7.91
CA SER A 24 23.85 -13.59 -7.99
C SER A 24 25.32 -13.16 -8.13
N LEU A 25 26.27 -13.94 -7.62
CA LEU A 25 27.70 -13.60 -7.71
C LEU A 25 28.29 -13.87 -9.10
N VAL A 26 27.76 -14.87 -9.83
CA VAL A 26 28.24 -15.23 -11.18
C VAL A 26 27.77 -14.22 -12.24
N GLN A 27 26.60 -13.61 -12.06
CA GLN A 27 26.04 -12.63 -13.02
C GLN A 27 26.84 -11.31 -13.09
N ALA A 28 27.68 -11.02 -12.08
CA ALA A 28 28.45 -9.78 -11.99
C ALA A 28 29.76 -9.79 -12.83
N GLN A 29 30.13 -10.91 -13.44
CA GLN A 29 31.42 -11.11 -14.09
C GLN A 29 31.35 -11.23 -15.64
N GLN A 30 30.32 -10.66 -16.28
CA GLN A 30 30.27 -10.57 -17.75
C GLN A 30 30.66 -9.15 -18.23
N PRO A 31 31.64 -9.02 -19.15
CA PRO A 31 31.95 -7.73 -19.77
C PRO A 31 30.82 -7.32 -20.72
N ALA A 32 30.53 -6.02 -20.78
CA ALA A 32 29.46 -5.48 -21.61
C ALA A 32 29.75 -5.66 -23.13
N PRO A 33 28.77 -6.07 -23.94
CA PRO A 33 28.92 -6.06 -25.40
C PRO A 33 28.95 -4.63 -25.94
N ALA A 34 29.78 -4.40 -26.96
CA ALA A 34 29.95 -3.09 -27.58
C ALA A 34 28.67 -2.57 -28.24
N ALA A 35 28.47 -1.25 -28.21
CA ALA A 35 27.36 -0.59 -28.90
C ALA A 35 27.55 -0.66 -30.42
N THR A 36 26.51 -1.11 -31.12
CA THR A 36 26.40 -1.00 -32.58
C THR A 36 25.35 0.06 -32.90
N GLU A 37 25.74 1.06 -33.70
CA GLU A 37 24.84 2.12 -34.15
C GLU A 37 23.73 1.56 -35.05
N THR A 38 22.50 2.08 -34.89
CA THR A 38 21.38 1.84 -35.82
C THR A 38 20.89 3.18 -36.38
N PRO A 39 20.82 3.35 -37.71
CA PRO A 39 20.45 4.63 -38.32
C PRO A 39 18.94 4.89 -38.27
N VAL A 40 18.58 6.18 -38.25
CA VAL A 40 17.21 6.67 -38.30
C VAL A 40 16.60 6.46 -39.69
N VAL A 41 15.37 5.94 -39.76
CA VAL A 41 14.56 5.84 -41.00
C VAL A 41 13.22 6.54 -40.79
N ALA A 42 12.87 7.44 -41.70
CA ALA A 42 11.63 8.20 -41.68
C ALA A 42 10.43 7.39 -42.23
N PRO A 43 9.19 7.67 -41.79
CA PRO A 43 8.00 6.98 -42.29
C PRO A 43 7.53 7.56 -43.64
N GLN A 44 7.33 6.70 -44.65
CA GLN A 44 6.58 7.03 -45.85
C GLN A 44 5.11 6.61 -45.75
N ALA A 45 4.26 7.27 -46.54
CA ALA A 45 2.81 7.08 -46.55
C ALA A 45 2.37 5.79 -47.29
N GLY A 46 1.23 5.23 -46.87
CA GLY A 46 0.50 4.18 -47.57
C GLY A 46 -1.01 4.39 -47.40
N ALA A 47 -1.75 4.48 -48.50
CA ALA A 47 -3.18 4.80 -48.51
C ALA A 47 -4.06 3.55 -48.56
N THR A 48 -5.28 3.61 -47.98
CA THR A 48 -6.41 2.71 -48.31
C THR A 48 -7.77 3.42 -48.11
N THR A 49 -8.39 3.75 -49.25
CA THR A 49 -9.85 3.84 -49.57
C THR A 49 -10.92 4.17 -48.51
N ALA A 50 -11.74 5.19 -48.82
CA ALA A 50 -13.13 5.34 -48.36
C ALA A 50 -14.13 4.74 -49.38
N PRO A 51 -15.43 4.61 -49.01
CA PRO A 51 -16.44 5.29 -49.84
C PRO A 51 -17.58 6.01 -49.09
N THR A 52 -17.87 7.22 -49.58
CA THR A 52 -19.13 7.99 -49.73
C THR A 52 -20.43 7.65 -48.96
N ALA A 53 -20.82 8.58 -48.08
CA ALA A 53 -22.11 9.26 -47.85
C ALA A 53 -23.50 8.55 -47.89
N SER A 54 -24.35 8.89 -46.90
CA SER A 54 -25.67 9.53 -47.11
C SER A 54 -26.24 10.14 -45.82
N GLU A 55 -27.26 11.00 -45.97
CA GLU A 55 -27.80 11.92 -44.94
C GLU A 55 -28.86 11.28 -44.01
N SER A 56 -29.07 11.87 -42.82
CA SER A 56 -30.34 12.57 -42.46
C SER A 56 -30.78 12.44 -40.97
N SER A 57 -31.10 13.61 -40.39
CA SER A 57 -32.13 13.91 -39.38
C SER A 57 -32.25 13.18 -38.02
N ALA A 58 -32.13 13.99 -36.95
CA ALA A 58 -33.04 14.15 -35.80
C ALA A 58 -33.30 13.00 -34.78
N THR A 59 -33.00 13.26 -33.49
CA THR A 59 -34.00 13.72 -32.49
C THR A 59 -33.38 13.74 -31.07
N SER A 60 -33.59 14.83 -30.32
CA SER A 60 -33.34 14.89 -28.87
C SER A 60 -34.41 15.75 -28.18
N PRO A 61 -35.12 15.26 -27.14
CA PRO A 61 -35.99 16.10 -26.31
C PRO A 61 -35.22 16.66 -25.10
N ARG A 62 -35.34 17.99 -24.91
CA ARG A 62 -34.82 18.74 -23.77
C ARG A 62 -35.96 18.90 -22.74
N VAL A 63 -35.73 18.51 -21.49
CA VAL A 63 -36.70 18.75 -20.40
C VAL A 63 -36.54 20.20 -19.89
N VAL A 64 -37.67 20.86 -19.67
CA VAL A 64 -37.79 22.21 -19.11
C VAL A 64 -38.36 22.11 -17.70
N THR A 65 -37.80 22.88 -16.76
CA THR A 65 -38.37 23.12 -15.43
C THR A 65 -38.80 24.58 -15.31
N GLN A 66 -40.03 24.82 -14.86
CA GLN A 66 -40.55 26.16 -14.56
C GLN A 66 -41.42 26.13 -13.29
N SER A 67 -41.53 27.29 -12.63
CA SER A 67 -41.86 27.46 -11.21
C SER A 67 -43.32 27.89 -10.91
N ASP A 68 -43.57 28.03 -9.60
CA ASP A 68 -44.48 28.99 -8.93
C ASP A 68 -45.90 28.58 -8.46
N ALA A 69 -45.96 28.28 -7.15
CA ALA A 69 -46.71 28.98 -6.09
C ALA A 69 -48.22 29.30 -6.20
N SER A 70 -49.00 28.92 -5.16
CA SER A 70 -49.78 29.82 -4.27
C SER A 70 -50.57 29.07 -3.15
N THR A 71 -51.04 29.78 -2.12
CA THR A 71 -51.33 29.26 -0.76
C THR A 71 -52.77 29.60 -0.25
N PRO A 72 -53.10 29.57 1.07
CA PRO A 72 -53.89 28.57 1.84
C PRO A 72 -55.38 28.95 2.12
N PRO A 73 -56.15 28.22 2.98
CA PRO A 73 -56.21 28.35 4.47
C PRO A 73 -56.41 27.00 5.24
N ALA A 74 -56.50 26.84 6.58
CA ALA A 74 -56.07 27.62 7.77
C ALA A 74 -56.05 26.76 9.08
N ALA A 75 -55.12 27.09 10.00
CA ALA A 75 -55.16 27.15 11.49
C ALA A 75 -55.90 26.12 12.40
N THR A 76 -55.22 25.63 13.47
CA THR A 76 -55.39 26.11 14.88
C THR A 76 -54.63 25.27 15.96
N ALA A 77 -53.82 25.97 16.76
CA ALA A 77 -53.40 25.78 18.18
C ALA A 77 -52.85 24.46 18.78
N ALA A 78 -51.83 24.65 19.63
CA ALA A 78 -51.50 23.93 20.87
C ALA A 78 -51.44 25.01 22.01
N PRO A 79 -51.04 24.75 23.28
CA PRO A 79 -50.87 23.50 24.05
C PRO A 79 -51.61 23.53 25.42
N VAL A 80 -51.54 22.47 26.24
CA VAL A 80 -51.72 22.56 27.72
C VAL A 80 -50.92 21.49 28.48
N SER A 81 -50.40 21.86 29.65
CA SER A 81 -49.83 20.96 30.67
C SER A 81 -49.97 21.61 32.06
N PRO A 82 -50.46 20.87 33.07
CA PRO A 82 -49.98 20.99 34.46
C PRO A 82 -49.93 19.60 35.15
N ALA A 83 -49.34 19.34 36.33
CA ALA A 83 -48.60 20.14 37.32
C ALA A 83 -47.56 19.25 38.07
N ASN A 84 -46.73 19.85 38.92
CA ASN A 84 -45.82 19.17 39.88
C ASN A 84 -45.88 19.90 41.25
N PRO A 85 -45.73 19.20 42.39
CA PRO A 85 -45.02 19.75 43.57
C PRO A 85 -44.11 18.68 44.23
N ASN A 86 -43.03 18.96 44.97
CA ASN A 86 -42.51 20.17 45.67
C ASN A 86 -40.95 20.07 45.66
N SER A 87 -40.18 21.17 45.50
CA SER A 87 -39.42 21.94 46.53
C SER A 87 -38.21 21.19 47.14
N GLU A 88 -37.01 21.73 47.35
CA GLU A 88 -36.44 23.08 47.64
C GLU A 88 -35.03 23.22 46.96
N ALA A 89 -34.26 24.33 46.91
CA ALA A 89 -34.44 25.79 46.97
C ALA A 89 -33.14 26.47 46.42
N SER A 90 -33.18 27.77 46.09
CA SER A 90 -32.06 28.57 45.52
C SER A 90 -31.89 29.91 46.29
N PRO A 91 -31.16 30.94 45.78
CA PRO A 91 -29.71 31.16 45.72
C PRO A 91 -29.29 32.37 46.65
N PRO A 92 -28.25 33.21 46.39
CA PRO A 92 -28.24 34.19 45.28
C PRO A 92 -26.87 34.43 44.57
N ALA A 93 -26.92 35.22 43.49
CA ALA A 93 -25.79 35.76 42.68
C ALA A 93 -25.62 37.28 42.99
N PRO A 94 -25.06 38.19 42.14
CA PRO A 94 -24.20 38.05 40.94
C PRO A 94 -22.99 39.03 40.89
N GLU A 95 -22.11 38.92 39.88
CA GLU A 95 -21.70 40.07 39.01
C GLU A 95 -20.92 39.60 37.76
N ALA A 96 -20.76 40.47 36.77
CA ALA A 96 -20.36 40.13 35.39
C ALA A 96 -19.02 40.76 34.95
N VAL A 97 -18.48 40.33 33.79
CA VAL A 97 -18.06 41.21 32.65
C VAL A 97 -17.32 40.40 31.54
N ALA A 98 -17.65 40.72 30.28
CA ALA A 98 -16.93 40.50 29.02
C ALA A 98 -16.62 39.07 28.49
N ALA A 99 -16.99 38.87 27.22
CA ALA A 99 -16.50 37.83 26.32
C ALA A 99 -15.64 38.45 25.20
N PRO A 100 -14.93 37.62 24.42
CA PRO A 100 -14.83 37.89 22.98
C PRO A 100 -15.22 36.69 22.12
N SER A 101 -15.91 36.98 21.02
CA SER A 101 -16.36 36.02 20.01
C SER A 101 -15.22 35.65 19.04
N ALA A 102 -15.17 34.38 18.62
CA ALA A 102 -14.42 33.96 17.43
C ALA A 102 -15.36 33.20 16.49
N GLN A 103 -15.76 33.84 15.39
CA GLN A 103 -16.59 33.24 14.34
C GLN A 103 -15.71 32.51 13.31
N ALA A 104 -16.20 31.37 12.81
CA ALA A 104 -15.71 30.79 11.57
C ALA A 104 -16.43 31.45 10.38
N PRO A 105 -15.76 31.59 9.22
CA PRO A 105 -16.43 31.69 7.94
C PRO A 105 -16.16 30.49 7.04
N VAL A 106 -17.23 29.93 6.48
CA VAL A 106 -17.20 29.26 5.16
C VAL A 106 -17.43 30.33 4.09
N SER A 107 -16.74 30.27 2.96
CA SER A 107 -17.04 31.09 1.77
C SER A 107 -16.43 30.48 0.51
N ASP A 108 -17.06 30.81 -0.62
CA ASP A 108 -16.96 30.13 -1.91
C ASP A 108 -15.65 30.31 -2.70
N ALA A 109 -15.52 29.46 -3.71
CA ALA A 109 -14.47 29.55 -4.72
C ALA A 109 -14.73 30.70 -5.72
N ALA A 110 -13.88 31.73 -5.71
CA ALA A 110 -13.56 32.58 -6.87
C ALA A 110 -12.41 33.58 -6.61
N ASN A 111 -11.15 33.12 -6.65
CA ASN A 111 -10.05 33.95 -7.19
C ASN A 111 -8.75 33.15 -7.38
N LEU A 112 -8.17 33.22 -8.57
CA LEU A 112 -6.82 32.74 -8.90
C LEU A 112 -5.89 33.96 -9.02
N PRO A 113 -4.68 33.95 -8.42
CA PRO A 113 -3.62 34.86 -8.85
C PRO A 113 -3.12 34.43 -10.23
N SER A 114 -3.25 35.33 -11.21
CA SER A 114 -2.86 35.09 -12.61
C SER A 114 -1.35 34.87 -12.80
N ALA A 115 -1.02 34.21 -13.91
CA ALA A 115 0.36 33.98 -14.35
C ALA A 115 1.16 35.29 -14.50
N VAL A 116 2.45 35.23 -14.14
CA VAL A 116 3.44 36.20 -14.60
C VAL A 116 3.82 35.83 -16.03
N GLN A 117 3.43 36.69 -16.98
CA GLN A 117 3.67 36.50 -18.40
C GLN A 117 5.03 37.13 -18.81
N PRO A 118 5.76 36.59 -19.80
CA PRO A 118 7.06 37.14 -20.20
C PRO A 118 6.87 38.44 -20.98
N ALA A 119 7.77 39.41 -20.78
CA ALA A 119 7.86 40.58 -21.65
C ALA A 119 8.68 40.23 -22.91
N ASP A 120 8.09 40.50 -24.07
CA ASP A 120 8.65 40.24 -25.39
C ASP A 120 9.42 41.47 -25.91
N ALA A 121 10.55 41.24 -26.60
CA ALA A 121 11.29 42.26 -27.35
C ALA A 121 12.13 41.59 -28.45
N ALA A 122 11.69 41.74 -29.69
CA ALA A 122 12.23 41.01 -30.84
C ALA A 122 13.52 41.62 -31.44
N ALA A 123 14.29 40.70 -32.04
CA ALA A 123 15.31 40.85 -33.09
C ALA A 123 15.67 42.24 -33.67
N THR A 124 16.97 42.51 -33.81
CA THR A 124 17.67 42.56 -35.14
C THR A 124 19.17 42.85 -35.01
N GLY A 125 19.96 42.36 -35.98
CA GLY A 125 21.40 42.65 -36.14
C GLY A 125 22.34 41.77 -35.29
N GLY A 126 23.51 41.34 -35.77
CA GLY A 126 24.12 41.56 -37.08
C GLY A 126 25.61 41.91 -36.96
N GLU A 127 26.44 41.11 -37.62
CA GLU A 127 27.84 41.38 -38.00
C GLU A 127 28.99 41.42 -36.95
N ALA A 128 30.15 41.00 -37.47
CA ALA A 128 31.51 41.46 -37.17
C ALA A 128 32.22 41.02 -35.87
N ALA A 129 33.17 40.10 -36.07
CA ALA A 129 34.33 39.91 -35.22
C ALA A 129 35.22 41.17 -35.13
N GLN A 130 35.89 41.35 -33.98
CA GLN A 130 37.19 42.02 -33.91
C GLN A 130 37.93 41.63 -32.61
N SER A 131 39.16 41.14 -32.77
CA SER A 131 40.08 40.87 -31.66
C SER A 131 40.66 42.18 -31.12
N PRO A 132 40.90 42.31 -29.80
CA PRO A 132 41.83 43.31 -29.30
C PRO A 132 43.25 42.78 -29.42
N THR A 133 43.93 43.14 -30.51
CA THR A 133 45.38 43.28 -30.50
C THR A 133 45.72 44.62 -29.88
N ASP A 134 46.62 44.65 -28.90
CA ASP A 134 47.73 45.60 -28.97
C ASP A 134 48.96 45.07 -28.21
N PRO A 135 50.19 45.43 -28.62
CA PRO A 135 51.40 44.75 -28.21
C PRO A 135 52.21 45.53 -27.15
N LEU A 136 53.03 44.83 -26.39
CA LEU A 136 54.35 45.31 -26.00
C LEU A 136 55.22 44.13 -25.59
N ALA A 137 56.28 43.89 -26.36
CA ALA A 137 57.29 42.88 -26.06
C ALA A 137 58.31 43.44 -25.07
N SER A 138 58.75 42.60 -24.13
CA SER A 138 60.11 42.66 -23.58
C SER A 138 60.54 41.29 -23.05
N GLU A 139 61.71 40.88 -23.52
CA GLU A 139 62.65 39.92 -22.92
C GLU A 139 62.17 38.52 -22.51
N VAL A 140 62.43 37.59 -23.43
CA VAL A 140 62.78 36.21 -23.12
C VAL A 140 64.10 36.22 -22.35
N ASP A 141 64.07 35.92 -21.06
CA ASP A 141 65.27 35.57 -20.29
C ASP A 141 65.28 34.04 -20.06
N ALA A 142 66.21 33.36 -20.71
CA ALA A 142 66.28 31.91 -20.74
C ALA A 142 67.06 31.39 -19.52
N VAL A 143 66.37 31.20 -18.40
CA VAL A 143 66.94 30.48 -17.25
C VAL A 143 67.07 28.98 -17.60
N PRO A 144 68.21 28.32 -17.34
CA PRO A 144 68.44 26.95 -17.78
C PRO A 144 67.47 25.95 -17.16
N ALA A 145 67.10 24.93 -17.95
CA ALA A 145 66.37 23.77 -17.48
C ALA A 145 67.27 22.88 -16.60
N ASP A 146 67.48 23.26 -15.34
CA ASP A 146 68.12 22.41 -14.34
C ASP A 146 67.65 22.73 -12.90
N THR A 147 66.36 22.51 -12.67
CA THR A 147 65.86 22.07 -11.36
C THR A 147 64.70 21.13 -11.60
N VAL A 148 65.00 19.82 -11.71
CA VAL A 148 64.04 18.80 -11.30
C VAL A 148 63.92 18.94 -9.79
N THR A 149 63.04 19.84 -9.35
CA THR A 149 62.48 19.75 -8.01
C THR A 149 61.77 18.41 -7.95
N ASP A 150 62.39 17.48 -7.24
CA ASP A 150 61.81 16.22 -6.82
C ASP A 150 60.52 16.55 -6.07
N VAL A 151 59.41 16.58 -6.81
CA VAL A 151 58.07 16.70 -6.22
C VAL A 151 57.89 15.38 -5.49
N PRO A 152 57.99 15.35 -4.14
CA PRO A 152 57.93 14.09 -3.42
C PRO A 152 56.61 13.44 -3.83
N PRO A 153 56.62 12.16 -4.28
CA PRO A 153 55.46 11.57 -4.92
C PRO A 153 54.28 11.78 -4.00
N MET A 154 53.29 12.58 -4.44
CA MET A 154 52.07 12.84 -3.68
C MET A 154 51.58 11.49 -3.24
N LYS A 155 51.66 11.24 -1.93
CA LYS A 155 51.46 9.91 -1.37
C LYS A 155 50.02 9.58 -1.63
N ALA A 156 49.77 8.87 -2.74
CA ALA A 156 48.46 8.60 -3.25
C ALA A 156 47.78 7.74 -2.20
N MET A 157 47.04 8.40 -1.31
CA MET A 157 46.31 7.76 -0.23
C MET A 157 45.39 6.77 -0.92
N PRO A 158 45.59 5.45 -0.72
CA PRO A 158 44.66 4.46 -1.23
C PRO A 158 43.46 4.55 -0.29
N HIS A 159 42.65 5.59 -0.47
CA HIS A 159 41.29 5.60 0.02
C HIS A 159 40.59 4.48 -0.73
N ASP A 160 40.49 3.34 -0.07
CA ASP A 160 39.80 2.20 -0.59
C ASP A 160 38.32 2.56 -0.69
N LEU A 161 37.89 2.93 -1.91
CA LEU A 161 36.50 3.27 -2.25
C LEU A 161 35.61 2.01 -2.26
N SER A 162 36.04 0.94 -1.59
CA SER A 162 35.20 -0.19 -1.26
C SER A 162 34.08 0.27 -0.31
N PRO A 163 32.87 -0.32 -0.41
CA PRO A 163 31.78 0.01 0.51
C PRO A 163 32.12 -0.22 1.99
N GLU A 164 33.08 -1.11 2.27
CA GLU A 164 33.62 -1.35 3.61
C GLU A 164 34.51 -0.19 4.07
N GLY A 165 35.47 0.26 3.25
CA GLY A 165 36.33 1.40 3.55
C GLY A 165 35.52 2.68 3.78
N MET A 166 34.54 2.94 2.91
CA MET A 166 33.59 4.05 3.06
C MET A 166 32.76 3.94 4.35
N PHE A 167 32.23 2.75 4.68
CA PHE A 167 31.49 2.56 5.93
C PHE A 167 32.38 2.78 7.16
N MET A 168 33.66 2.40 7.13
CA MET A 168 34.58 2.59 8.25
C MET A 168 35.01 4.05 8.42
N ALA A 169 35.17 4.80 7.33
CA ALA A 169 35.50 6.22 7.35
C ALA A 169 34.32 7.12 7.78
N ALA A 170 33.09 6.71 7.52
CA ALA A 170 31.89 7.51 7.75
C ALA A 170 31.67 8.02 9.18
N ASP A 171 30.99 9.18 9.30
CA ASP A 171 30.54 9.73 10.58
C ASP A 171 29.58 8.78 11.33
N TRP A 172 29.54 8.91 12.67
CA TRP A 172 28.71 8.04 13.51
C TRP A 172 27.21 8.13 13.20
N VAL A 173 26.71 9.31 12.77
CA VAL A 173 25.31 9.46 12.36
C VAL A 173 25.06 8.71 11.05
N VAL A 174 25.93 8.86 10.06
CA VAL A 174 25.82 8.17 8.76
C VAL A 174 25.91 6.65 8.96
N LYS A 175 26.82 6.18 9.80
CA LYS A 175 26.90 4.76 10.24
C LYS A 175 25.58 4.29 10.84
N SER A 176 24.97 5.07 11.74
CA SER A 176 23.68 4.71 12.37
C SER A 176 22.54 4.62 11.34
N VAL A 177 22.51 5.53 10.36
CA VAL A 177 21.56 5.53 9.24
C VAL A 177 21.73 4.25 8.41
N MET A 178 22.95 3.94 7.96
CA MET A 178 23.26 2.74 7.17
C MET A 178 22.90 1.45 7.91
N ILE A 179 23.23 1.34 9.20
CA ILE A 179 22.88 0.18 10.04
C ILE A 179 21.35 0.04 10.16
N SER A 180 20.62 1.13 10.39
CA SER A 180 19.16 1.10 10.53
C SER A 180 18.47 0.63 9.24
N LEU A 181 18.97 1.06 8.08
CA LEU A 181 18.48 0.65 6.76
C LEU A 181 18.81 -0.82 6.45
N ALA A 182 20.01 -1.30 6.85
CA ALA A 182 20.37 -2.70 6.75
C ALA A 182 19.44 -3.59 7.59
N VAL A 183 19.12 -3.19 8.84
CA VAL A 183 18.15 -3.88 9.69
C VAL A 183 16.74 -3.88 9.05
N ALA A 184 16.31 -2.75 8.49
CA ALA A 184 15.02 -2.65 7.78
C ALA A 184 14.95 -3.59 6.55
N SER A 185 16.05 -3.76 5.82
CA SER A 185 16.16 -4.72 4.72
C SER A 185 16.02 -6.17 5.24
N VAL A 186 16.74 -6.55 6.30
CA VAL A 186 16.63 -7.89 6.91
C VAL A 186 15.22 -8.18 7.42
N LEU A 187 14.56 -7.20 8.04
CA LEU A 187 13.16 -7.32 8.47
C LEU A 187 12.21 -7.53 7.29
N THR A 188 12.44 -6.83 6.18
CA THR A 188 11.64 -6.96 4.94
C THR A 188 11.70 -8.39 4.39
N TRP A 189 12.90 -8.96 4.26
CA TRP A 189 13.09 -10.35 3.81
C TRP A 189 12.53 -11.39 4.80
N THR A 190 12.68 -11.15 6.11
CA THR A 190 12.15 -12.02 7.16
C THR A 190 10.61 -12.08 7.11
N VAL A 191 9.96 -10.91 7.03
CA VAL A 191 8.50 -10.84 6.91
C VAL A 191 8.02 -11.43 5.58
N TRP A 192 8.74 -11.20 4.47
CA TRP A 192 8.44 -11.83 3.18
C TRP A 192 8.37 -13.36 3.28
N LEU A 193 9.39 -14.01 3.84
CA LEU A 193 9.43 -15.46 3.96
C LEU A 193 8.31 -15.97 4.89
N ALA A 194 8.17 -15.36 6.07
CA ALA A 194 7.16 -15.75 7.05
C ALA A 194 5.72 -15.59 6.51
N LYS A 195 5.43 -14.45 5.86
CA LYS A 195 4.10 -14.18 5.28
C LYS A 195 3.79 -15.02 4.06
N SER A 196 4.78 -15.31 3.21
CA SER A 196 4.61 -16.20 2.07
C SER A 196 4.15 -17.59 2.51
N LEU A 197 4.82 -18.18 3.51
CA LEU A 197 4.47 -19.48 4.07
C LEU A 197 3.10 -19.44 4.78
N GLN A 198 2.83 -18.41 5.61
CA GLN A 198 1.56 -18.24 6.30
C GLN A 198 0.38 -18.15 5.31
N LEU A 199 0.51 -17.30 4.29
CA LEU A 199 -0.56 -17.02 3.34
C LEU A 199 -0.78 -18.17 2.35
N PHE A 200 0.29 -18.82 1.88
CA PHE A 200 0.17 -20.02 1.04
C PHE A 200 -0.59 -21.13 1.77
N GLY A 201 -0.20 -21.43 3.01
CA GLY A 201 -0.89 -22.44 3.84
C GLY A 201 -2.34 -22.05 4.18
N ALA A 202 -2.64 -20.77 4.39
CA ALA A 202 -4.00 -20.28 4.60
C ALA A 202 -4.88 -20.37 3.34
N ARG A 203 -4.36 -19.91 2.19
CA ARG A 203 -5.05 -19.97 0.88
C ARG A 203 -5.29 -21.41 0.43
N ALA A 204 -4.33 -22.32 0.64
CA ALA A 204 -4.49 -23.73 0.34
C ALA A 204 -5.54 -24.42 1.24
N ARG A 205 -5.68 -24.00 2.50
CA ARG A 205 -6.75 -24.49 3.40
C ARG A 205 -8.11 -23.91 3.02
N ALA A 206 -8.19 -22.61 2.71
CA ALA A 206 -9.44 -21.97 2.27
C ALA A 206 -9.98 -22.60 0.97
N LYS A 207 -9.14 -22.79 -0.06
CA LYS A 207 -9.54 -23.49 -1.31
C LYS A 207 -10.10 -24.90 -1.06
N ARG A 208 -9.48 -25.66 -0.14
CA ARG A 208 -9.96 -27.00 0.25
C ARG A 208 -11.27 -26.95 1.04
N GLY A 209 -11.43 -25.96 1.91
CA GLY A 209 -12.68 -25.70 2.64
C GLY A 209 -13.81 -25.33 1.69
N LEU A 210 -13.59 -24.38 0.79
CA LEU A 210 -14.53 -23.97 -0.25
C LEU A 210 -14.97 -25.19 -1.09
N LYS A 211 -14.03 -26.02 -1.58
CA LYS A 211 -14.37 -27.25 -2.33
C LYS A 211 -15.24 -28.22 -1.50
N ALA A 212 -15.03 -28.34 -0.19
CA ALA A 212 -15.87 -29.17 0.67
C ALA A 212 -17.29 -28.61 0.81
N VAL A 213 -17.42 -27.28 0.98
CA VAL A 213 -18.72 -26.58 1.03
C VAL A 213 -19.47 -26.67 -0.30
N THR A 214 -18.81 -26.43 -1.43
CA THR A 214 -19.43 -26.47 -2.77
C THR A 214 -19.88 -27.88 -3.15
N ASN A 215 -19.19 -28.93 -2.70
CA ASN A 215 -19.54 -30.32 -2.98
C ASN A 215 -20.60 -30.90 -2.03
N ALA A 216 -20.92 -30.21 -0.93
CA ALA A 216 -21.88 -30.68 0.07
C ALA A 216 -23.33 -30.54 -0.40
N ARG A 217 -24.20 -31.49 -0.02
CA ARG A 217 -25.64 -31.40 -0.24
C ARG A 217 -26.35 -30.75 0.95
N GLN A 218 -25.89 -31.02 2.16
CA GLN A 218 -26.39 -30.44 3.41
C GLN A 218 -25.24 -29.81 4.22
N LEU A 219 -25.55 -28.93 5.16
CA LEU A 219 -24.58 -28.33 6.07
C LEU A 219 -23.80 -29.41 6.86
N ARG A 220 -24.47 -30.51 7.22
CA ARG A 220 -23.89 -31.65 7.93
C ARG A 220 -22.78 -32.35 7.13
N ASP A 221 -22.93 -32.46 5.80
CA ASP A 221 -21.89 -33.06 4.93
C ASP A 221 -20.63 -32.19 4.94
N ALA A 222 -20.80 -30.86 4.85
CA ALA A 222 -19.70 -29.90 4.89
C ALA A 222 -19.00 -29.92 6.26
N LEU A 223 -19.75 -30.11 7.35
CA LEU A 223 -19.22 -30.26 8.70
C LEU A 223 -18.37 -31.53 8.81
N GLN A 224 -18.90 -32.68 8.40
CA GLN A 224 -18.20 -33.96 8.46
C GLN A 224 -16.92 -33.95 7.60
N ALA A 225 -16.98 -33.36 6.40
CA ALA A 225 -15.82 -33.21 5.52
C ALA A 225 -14.71 -32.29 6.08
N LEU A 226 -15.00 -31.51 7.12
CA LEU A 226 -14.10 -30.54 7.76
C LEU A 226 -13.87 -30.77 9.25
N GLU A 227 -14.48 -31.79 9.85
CA GLU A 227 -14.46 -32.10 11.29
C GLU A 227 -13.02 -32.19 11.83
N ASN A 228 -12.22 -33.06 11.24
CA ASN A 228 -10.80 -33.26 11.56
C ASN A 228 -9.87 -32.24 10.89
N ARG A 229 -10.37 -31.07 10.45
CA ARG A 229 -9.60 -30.08 9.67
C ARG A 229 -9.62 -28.68 10.29
N GLY A 230 -8.43 -28.19 10.63
CA GLY A 230 -8.24 -26.79 11.01
C GLY A 230 -8.32 -25.82 9.82
N GLY A 231 -8.83 -24.62 10.07
CA GLY A 231 -8.89 -23.53 9.10
C GLY A 231 -10.13 -22.65 9.28
N VAL A 232 -10.10 -21.45 8.70
CA VAL A 232 -11.18 -20.46 8.86
C VAL A 232 -12.52 -20.98 8.32
N VAL A 233 -12.53 -21.59 7.14
CA VAL A 233 -13.77 -22.17 6.56
C VAL A 233 -14.35 -23.30 7.43
N ALA A 234 -13.52 -24.11 8.08
CA ALA A 234 -14.01 -25.13 9.02
C ALA A 234 -14.63 -24.49 10.28
N THR A 235 -14.08 -23.36 10.74
CA THR A 235 -14.67 -22.57 11.83
C THR A 235 -15.96 -21.88 11.41
N MET A 236 -16.06 -21.42 10.15
CA MET A 236 -17.29 -20.88 9.57
C MET A 236 -18.41 -21.93 9.51
N VAL A 237 -18.13 -23.15 9.04
CA VAL A 237 -19.11 -24.25 9.03
C VAL A 237 -19.54 -24.64 10.45
N ARG A 238 -18.58 -24.74 11.40
CA ARG A 238 -18.90 -25.00 12.81
C ARG A 238 -19.75 -23.89 13.44
N ALA A 239 -19.49 -22.62 13.13
CA ALA A 239 -20.29 -21.49 13.61
C ALA A 239 -21.72 -21.51 13.03
N ALA A 240 -21.87 -21.78 11.74
CA ALA A 240 -23.19 -21.91 11.12
C ALA A 240 -23.99 -23.09 11.70
N GLN A 241 -23.37 -24.24 11.91
CA GLN A 241 -24.02 -25.39 12.55
C GLN A 241 -24.44 -25.09 13.99
N HIS A 242 -23.59 -24.39 14.75
CA HIS A 242 -23.88 -23.98 16.12
C HIS A 242 -25.10 -23.06 16.17
N GLU A 243 -25.16 -22.05 15.30
CA GLU A 243 -26.30 -21.12 15.21
C GLU A 243 -27.62 -21.82 14.83
N VAL A 244 -27.57 -22.75 13.89
CA VAL A 244 -28.72 -23.61 13.55
C VAL A 244 -29.15 -24.45 14.75
N SER A 245 -28.21 -25.03 15.50
CA SER A 245 -28.53 -25.88 16.68
C SER A 245 -29.08 -25.09 17.87
N LEU A 246 -28.62 -23.86 18.12
CA LEU A 246 -29.22 -22.98 19.13
C LEU A 246 -30.63 -22.54 18.75
N SER A 247 -30.92 -22.51 17.45
CA SER A 247 -32.20 -22.03 16.91
C SER A 247 -33.23 -23.14 16.68
N ASP A 248 -32.92 -24.41 16.95
CA ASP A 248 -33.73 -25.57 16.53
C ASP A 248 -35.19 -25.46 16.98
N ALA A 249 -35.43 -25.14 18.26
CA ALA A 249 -36.78 -24.93 18.81
C ALA A 249 -37.52 -23.71 18.24
N ALA A 250 -36.80 -22.68 17.76
CA ALA A 250 -37.38 -21.47 17.18
C ALA A 250 -37.66 -21.60 15.68
N ILE A 251 -36.87 -22.39 14.95
CA ILE A 251 -37.08 -22.73 13.53
C ILE A 251 -38.45 -23.39 13.31
N ASP A 252 -38.92 -24.15 14.31
CA ASP A 252 -40.23 -24.80 14.25
C ASP A 252 -41.42 -23.86 14.46
N GLN A 253 -41.24 -22.78 15.23
CA GLN A 253 -42.31 -21.85 15.59
C GLN A 253 -42.37 -20.61 14.68
N VAL A 254 -41.22 -20.00 14.38
CA VAL A 254 -41.13 -18.68 13.71
C VAL A 254 -40.51 -18.76 12.31
N GLY A 255 -39.90 -19.90 11.96
CA GLY A 255 -39.26 -20.13 10.66
C GLY A 255 -37.77 -19.80 10.62
N GLY A 256 -37.18 -19.88 9.42
CA GLY A 256 -35.73 -19.90 9.22
C GLY A 256 -35.02 -18.55 9.04
N GLU A 257 -35.73 -17.47 8.72
CA GLU A 257 -35.09 -16.21 8.27
C GLU A 257 -34.15 -15.59 9.31
N GLY A 258 -34.58 -15.51 10.58
CA GLY A 258 -33.72 -14.99 11.65
C GLY A 258 -32.46 -15.84 11.89
N VAL A 259 -32.48 -17.13 11.56
CA VAL A 259 -31.30 -18.00 11.65
C VAL A 259 -30.33 -17.69 10.51
N LYS A 260 -30.85 -17.47 9.31
CA LYS A 260 -30.06 -17.10 8.12
C LYS A 260 -29.34 -15.76 8.34
N GLU A 261 -30.01 -14.77 8.93
CA GLU A 261 -29.41 -13.48 9.31
C GLU A 261 -28.27 -13.65 10.34
N ARG A 262 -28.52 -14.40 11.44
CA ARG A 262 -27.50 -14.63 12.47
C ARG A 262 -26.32 -15.44 11.95
N VAL A 263 -26.55 -16.43 11.08
CA VAL A 263 -25.49 -17.14 10.37
C VAL A 263 -24.66 -16.18 9.51
N GLY A 264 -25.27 -15.37 8.65
CA GLY A 264 -24.56 -14.41 7.81
C GLY A 264 -23.72 -13.42 8.62
N SER A 265 -24.28 -12.90 9.72
CA SER A 265 -23.58 -12.03 10.68
C SER A 265 -22.37 -12.72 11.32
N ALA A 266 -22.52 -13.96 11.78
CA ALA A 266 -21.43 -14.76 12.36
C ALA A 266 -20.32 -15.06 11.34
N LEU A 267 -20.69 -15.39 10.09
CA LEU A 267 -19.76 -15.66 8.99
C LEU A 267 -18.96 -14.40 8.63
N ALA A 268 -19.63 -13.26 8.44
CA ALA A 268 -18.99 -11.97 8.15
C ALA A 268 -18.00 -11.55 9.26
N ARG A 269 -18.35 -11.77 10.53
CA ARG A 269 -17.46 -11.51 11.68
C ARG A 269 -16.20 -12.40 11.63
N ILE A 270 -16.34 -13.68 11.29
CA ILE A 270 -15.21 -14.62 11.17
C ILE A 270 -14.32 -14.25 9.98
N GLU A 271 -14.90 -13.92 8.82
CA GLU A 271 -14.16 -13.46 7.64
C GLU A 271 -13.36 -12.20 7.96
N ALA A 272 -14.01 -11.16 8.50
CA ALA A 272 -13.35 -9.89 8.82
C ALA A 272 -12.22 -10.08 9.85
N GLY A 273 -12.42 -10.97 10.83
CA GLY A 273 -11.37 -11.36 11.79
C GLY A 273 -10.16 -12.02 11.12
N ALA A 274 -10.39 -13.01 10.25
CA ALA A 274 -9.33 -13.68 9.49
C ALA A 274 -8.61 -12.73 8.52
N GLY A 275 -9.37 -11.85 7.85
CA GLY A 275 -8.87 -10.84 6.92
C GLY A 275 -7.99 -9.78 7.60
N ARG A 276 -8.30 -9.39 8.84
CA ARG A 276 -7.42 -8.54 9.67
C ARG A 276 -6.21 -9.30 10.18
N GLY A 277 -6.39 -10.52 10.68
CA GLY A 277 -5.31 -11.37 11.18
C GLY A 277 -4.23 -11.66 10.12
N MET A 278 -4.61 -11.84 8.86
CA MET A 278 -3.66 -12.04 7.77
C MET A 278 -2.87 -10.77 7.42
N ALA A 279 -3.52 -9.60 7.46
CA ALA A 279 -2.89 -8.29 7.21
C ALA A 279 -1.95 -7.84 8.35
N LYS A 280 -2.14 -8.33 9.58
CA LYS A 280 -1.28 -7.96 10.72
C LYS A 280 0.20 -8.25 10.40
N GLY A 281 1.04 -7.22 10.54
CA GLY A 281 2.49 -7.29 10.29
C GLY A 281 2.94 -6.88 8.89
N THR A 282 2.06 -6.79 7.88
CA THR A 282 2.47 -6.25 6.56
C THR A 282 2.63 -4.73 6.58
N GLY A 283 2.01 -4.03 7.54
CA GLY A 283 2.16 -2.58 7.71
C GLY A 283 3.60 -2.12 7.95
N VAL A 284 4.46 -2.96 8.54
CA VAL A 284 5.89 -2.66 8.72
C VAL A 284 6.58 -2.44 7.36
N LEU A 285 6.18 -3.17 6.31
CA LEU A 285 6.75 -3.02 4.97
C LEU A 285 6.25 -1.75 4.28
N ALA A 286 5.01 -1.33 4.55
CA ALA A 286 4.50 -0.05 4.09
C ALA A 286 5.30 1.11 4.72
N SER A 287 5.57 1.03 6.04
CA SER A 287 6.39 2.01 6.74
C SER A 287 7.83 2.03 6.23
N ILE A 288 8.50 0.87 6.12
CA ILE A 288 9.88 0.81 5.58
C ILE A 288 9.91 1.34 4.15
N GLY A 289 8.97 0.92 3.30
CA GLY A 289 8.88 1.35 1.91
C GLY A 289 8.64 2.85 1.73
N SER A 290 7.94 3.51 2.67
CA SER A 290 7.70 4.95 2.62
C SER A 290 8.78 5.79 3.33
N THR A 291 9.43 5.29 4.39
CA THR A 291 10.39 6.09 5.19
C THR A 291 11.85 5.85 4.84
N ALA A 292 12.25 4.66 4.37
CA ALA A 292 13.64 4.34 4.07
C ALA A 292 14.31 5.28 3.04
N PRO A 293 13.63 5.80 1.99
CA PRO A 293 14.24 6.79 1.10
C PRO A 293 14.57 8.10 1.82
N PHE A 294 13.70 8.57 2.72
CA PHE A 294 13.92 9.79 3.49
C PHE A 294 14.98 9.62 4.57
N VAL A 295 15.10 8.43 5.16
CA VAL A 295 16.20 8.07 6.08
C VAL A 295 17.54 8.07 5.34
N GLY A 296 17.59 7.55 4.11
CA GLY A 296 18.76 7.64 3.23
C GLY A 296 19.11 9.08 2.83
N LEU A 297 18.10 9.90 2.51
CA LEU A 297 18.26 11.33 2.19
C LEU A 297 18.78 12.13 3.39
N PHE A 298 18.29 11.85 4.60
CA PHE A 298 18.82 12.44 5.82
C PHE A 298 20.33 12.14 5.98
N GLY A 299 20.74 10.90 5.69
CA GLY A 299 22.15 10.51 5.66
C GLY A 299 22.99 11.32 4.67
N THR A 300 22.44 11.66 3.48
CA THR A 300 23.19 12.48 2.51
C THR A 300 23.32 13.93 2.97
N VAL A 301 22.23 14.52 3.47
CA VAL A 301 22.22 15.91 3.95
C VAL A 301 23.23 16.07 5.09
N TRP A 302 23.27 15.10 6.01
CA TRP A 302 24.23 15.09 7.11
C TRP A 302 25.69 14.95 6.64
N GLY A 303 26.00 13.98 5.77
CA GLY A 303 27.36 13.77 5.28
C GLY A 303 27.90 14.93 4.42
N ILE A 304 27.03 15.55 3.60
CA ILE A 304 27.38 16.75 2.83
C ILE A 304 27.60 17.95 3.76
N MET A 305 26.77 18.12 4.78
CA MET A 305 26.95 19.17 5.80
C MET A 305 28.30 19.04 6.52
N ASN A 306 28.65 17.84 7.00
CA ASN A 306 29.95 17.59 7.64
C ASN A 306 31.12 17.81 6.67
N SER A 307 30.96 17.48 5.38
CA SER A 307 31.97 17.74 4.35
C SER A 307 32.22 19.25 4.17
N PHE A 308 31.17 20.07 4.19
CA PHE A 308 31.31 21.53 4.12
C PHE A 308 31.94 22.13 5.40
N ILE A 309 31.65 21.57 6.58
CA ILE A 309 32.31 21.98 7.83
C ILE A 309 33.83 21.73 7.74
N GLY A 310 34.25 20.57 7.22
CA GLY A 310 35.68 20.27 7.01
C GLY A 310 36.40 21.24 6.06
N ILE A 311 35.73 21.77 5.02
CA ILE A 311 36.29 22.85 4.17
C ILE A 311 36.48 24.13 4.98
N ALA A 312 35.48 24.52 5.77
CA ALA A 312 35.52 25.75 6.57
C ALA A 312 36.62 25.69 7.66
N GLU A 313 36.81 24.55 8.31
CA GLU A 313 37.84 24.33 9.32
C GLU A 313 39.25 24.26 8.74
N THR A 314 39.45 23.57 7.60
CA THR A 314 40.77 23.45 6.97
C THR A 314 41.18 24.69 6.18
N GLN A 315 40.24 25.56 5.83
CA GLN A 315 40.45 26.74 4.97
C GLN A 315 41.03 26.39 3.59
N THR A 316 40.90 25.14 3.14
CA THR A 316 41.37 24.69 1.82
C THR A 316 40.21 24.34 0.89
N THR A 317 40.31 24.72 -0.38
CA THR A 317 39.36 24.34 -1.43
C THR A 317 39.70 22.99 -2.08
N ASN A 318 40.52 22.16 -1.43
CA ASN A 318 41.01 20.92 -2.00
C ASN A 318 39.92 19.84 -2.00
N LEU A 319 39.35 19.57 -3.20
CA LEU A 319 38.28 18.60 -3.40
C LEU A 319 38.62 17.18 -2.92
N ALA A 320 39.90 16.80 -2.86
CA ALA A 320 40.33 15.49 -2.38
C ALA A 320 39.99 15.25 -0.89
N VAL A 321 39.87 16.32 -0.09
CA VAL A 321 39.54 16.24 1.34
C VAL A 321 38.06 15.91 1.57
N VAL A 322 37.17 16.34 0.67
CA VAL A 322 35.71 16.15 0.82
C VAL A 322 35.11 15.04 -0.03
N ALA A 323 35.81 14.58 -1.07
CA ALA A 323 35.32 13.50 -1.93
C ALA A 323 34.88 12.24 -1.16
N PRO A 324 35.57 11.77 -0.09
CA PRO A 324 35.12 10.62 0.70
C PRO A 324 33.75 10.84 1.39
N GLY A 325 33.59 11.96 2.11
CA GLY A 325 32.36 12.26 2.86
C GLY A 325 31.13 12.46 1.95
N ILE A 326 31.33 13.01 0.74
CA ILE A 326 30.28 13.10 -0.28
C ILE A 326 29.94 11.71 -0.85
N ALA A 327 30.92 10.84 -1.06
CA ALA A 327 30.67 9.48 -1.54
C ALA A 327 29.89 8.64 -0.50
N GLU A 328 30.26 8.74 0.78
CA GLU A 328 29.57 8.09 1.91
C GLU A 328 28.13 8.59 2.06
N ALA A 329 27.92 9.91 1.94
CA ALA A 329 26.60 10.52 1.89
C ALA A 329 25.74 9.87 0.79
N LEU A 330 26.22 9.83 -0.46
CA LEU A 330 25.49 9.23 -1.59
C LEU A 330 25.20 7.74 -1.39
N LEU A 331 26.14 6.99 -0.78
CA LEU A 331 25.95 5.58 -0.44
C LEU A 331 24.77 5.36 0.54
N ALA A 332 24.56 6.27 1.50
CA ALA A 332 23.42 6.18 2.43
C ALA A 332 22.05 6.26 1.71
N THR A 333 21.91 7.11 0.69
CA THR A 333 20.69 7.14 -0.14
C THR A 333 20.56 5.90 -1.02
N ALA A 334 21.65 5.41 -1.62
CA ALA A 334 21.61 4.18 -2.40
C ALA A 334 21.10 2.99 -1.56
N ILE A 335 21.60 2.83 -0.33
CA ILE A 335 21.14 1.81 0.62
C ILE A 335 19.67 2.05 1.01
N GLY A 336 19.25 3.31 1.19
CA GLY A 336 17.85 3.69 1.46
C GLY A 336 16.89 3.20 0.38
N LEU A 337 17.24 3.38 -0.89
CA LEU A 337 16.45 2.89 -2.03
C LEU A 337 16.47 1.36 -2.13
N VAL A 338 17.62 0.72 -1.90
CA VAL A 338 17.75 -0.76 -1.87
C VAL A 338 16.90 -1.39 -0.77
N ALA A 339 16.73 -0.73 0.38
CA ALA A 339 15.81 -1.18 1.43
C ALA A 339 14.32 -0.90 1.08
N ALA A 340 14.02 0.26 0.48
CA ALA A 340 12.66 0.70 0.19
C ALA A 340 11.97 -0.11 -0.92
N ILE A 341 12.65 -0.29 -2.06
CA ILE A 341 12.04 -0.85 -3.28
C ILE A 341 11.49 -2.27 -3.05
N PRO A 342 12.23 -3.23 -2.45
CA PRO A 342 11.68 -4.55 -2.13
C PRO A 342 10.50 -4.47 -1.15
N ALA A 343 10.58 -3.60 -0.14
CA ALA A 343 9.53 -3.46 0.87
C ALA A 343 8.19 -3.03 0.24
N VAL A 344 8.19 -2.05 -0.66
CA VAL A 344 7.00 -1.61 -1.40
C VAL A 344 6.43 -2.73 -2.28
N ILE A 345 7.28 -3.41 -3.06
CA ILE A 345 6.85 -4.49 -3.96
C ILE A 345 6.21 -5.63 -3.15
N ILE A 346 6.87 -6.08 -2.08
CA ILE A 346 6.40 -7.17 -1.23
C ILE A 346 5.11 -6.77 -0.50
N TYR A 347 5.02 -5.54 0.00
CA TYR A 347 3.79 -5.01 0.61
C TYR A 347 2.61 -5.08 -0.37
N ASN A 348 2.78 -4.61 -1.61
CA ASN A 348 1.73 -4.60 -2.63
C ASN A 348 1.28 -6.03 -3.00
N VAL A 349 2.23 -6.96 -3.16
CA VAL A 349 1.93 -8.38 -3.40
C VAL A 349 1.11 -8.98 -2.26
N PHE A 350 1.45 -8.71 -0.99
CA PHE A 350 0.67 -9.20 0.14
C PHE A 350 -0.68 -8.49 0.28
N ALA A 351 -0.77 -7.17 0.08
CA ALA A 351 -2.04 -6.45 0.11
C ALA A 351 -3.04 -7.04 -0.89
N ARG A 352 -2.60 -7.27 -2.13
CA ARG A 352 -3.43 -7.91 -3.17
C ARG A 352 -3.78 -9.35 -2.81
N SER A 353 -2.81 -10.13 -2.32
CA SER A 353 -3.01 -11.54 -1.98
C SER A 353 -3.89 -11.74 -0.73
N VAL A 354 -3.91 -10.77 0.19
CA VAL A 354 -4.86 -10.72 1.31
C VAL A 354 -6.27 -10.41 0.82
N THR A 355 -6.46 -9.50 -0.14
CA THR A 355 -7.80 -9.33 -0.78
C THR A 355 -8.26 -10.65 -1.40
N GLY A 356 -7.40 -11.29 -2.18
CA GLY A 356 -7.71 -12.58 -2.82
C GLY A 356 -7.88 -13.74 -1.84
N TYR A 357 -7.46 -13.61 -0.58
CA TYR A 357 -7.75 -14.54 0.51
C TYR A 357 -9.11 -14.26 1.14
N ARG A 358 -9.47 -12.98 1.37
CA ARG A 358 -10.80 -12.59 1.85
C ARG A 358 -11.89 -13.03 0.88
N GLN A 359 -11.72 -12.81 -0.43
CA GLN A 359 -12.68 -13.29 -1.43
C GLN A 359 -12.96 -14.79 -1.33
N LEU A 360 -11.92 -15.62 -1.18
CA LEU A 360 -12.09 -17.08 -1.02
C LEU A 360 -12.82 -17.48 0.29
N LEU A 361 -12.83 -16.61 1.30
CA LEU A 361 -13.62 -16.80 2.51
C LEU A 361 -15.07 -16.33 2.30
N ALA A 362 -15.29 -15.19 1.63
CA ALA A 362 -16.61 -14.71 1.25
C ALA A 362 -17.34 -15.73 0.35
N ASP A 363 -16.67 -16.28 -0.66
CA ASP A 363 -17.19 -17.33 -1.54
C ASP A 363 -17.62 -18.57 -0.73
N ALA A 364 -16.84 -18.92 0.31
CA ALA A 364 -17.16 -20.04 1.20
C ALA A 364 -18.30 -19.70 2.17
N GLY A 365 -18.38 -18.47 2.68
CA GLY A 365 -19.50 -17.98 3.50
C GLY A 365 -20.82 -18.04 2.75
N ALA A 366 -20.86 -17.46 1.55
CA ALA A 366 -22.02 -17.56 0.65
C ALA A 366 -22.34 -19.02 0.27
N GLY A 367 -21.34 -19.91 0.20
CA GLY A 367 -21.57 -21.35 0.05
C GLY A 367 -22.32 -21.95 1.24
N ILE A 368 -21.89 -21.61 2.47
CA ILE A 368 -22.49 -22.07 3.73
C ILE A 368 -23.92 -21.53 3.89
N GLU A 369 -24.15 -20.24 3.59
CA GLU A 369 -25.50 -19.64 3.63
C GLU A 369 -26.48 -20.33 2.68
N ARG A 370 -26.03 -20.75 1.49
CA ARG A 370 -26.86 -21.53 0.56
C ARG A 370 -27.19 -22.93 1.11
N LEU A 371 -26.25 -23.58 1.79
CA LEU A 371 -26.53 -24.86 2.49
C LEU A 371 -27.57 -24.66 3.60
N VAL A 372 -27.37 -23.65 4.46
CA VAL A 372 -28.31 -23.33 5.55
C VAL A 372 -29.69 -22.99 5.02
N SER A 373 -29.81 -22.11 4.01
CA SER A 373 -31.10 -21.76 3.42
C SER A 373 -31.81 -23.00 2.87
N ARG A 374 -31.11 -23.85 2.11
CA ARG A 374 -31.66 -25.07 1.52
C ARG A 374 -32.10 -26.08 2.59
N ASP A 375 -31.32 -26.27 3.65
CA ASP A 375 -31.65 -27.19 4.74
C ASP A 375 -32.89 -26.68 5.53
N LEU A 376 -33.04 -25.36 5.70
CA LEU A 376 -34.24 -24.74 6.29
C LEU A 376 -35.47 -24.88 5.39
N ASP A 377 -35.33 -24.72 4.07
CA ASP A 377 -36.41 -24.91 3.10
C ASP A 377 -36.90 -26.36 3.05
N PHE A 378 -36.00 -27.34 3.13
CA PHE A 378 -36.35 -28.75 3.24
C PHE A 378 -37.05 -29.08 4.57
N ARG A 379 -36.60 -28.52 5.70
CA ARG A 379 -37.30 -28.65 7.00
C ARG A 379 -38.72 -28.06 6.94
N LYS A 380 -38.88 -26.85 6.38
CA LYS A 380 -40.16 -26.17 6.26
C LYS A 380 -41.15 -26.94 5.38
N SER A 381 -40.71 -27.42 4.22
CA SER A 381 -41.56 -28.21 3.31
C SER A 381 -41.96 -29.57 3.90
N ALA A 382 -41.06 -30.26 4.61
CA ALA A 382 -41.40 -31.48 5.35
C ALA A 382 -42.46 -31.24 6.43
N ARG A 383 -42.37 -30.15 7.20
CA ARG A 383 -43.37 -29.77 8.21
C ARG A 383 -44.74 -29.49 7.59
N ILE A 384 -44.78 -28.77 6.46
CA ILE A 384 -46.03 -28.49 5.73
C ILE A 384 -46.68 -29.81 5.29
N ALA A 385 -45.92 -30.72 4.67
CA ALA A 385 -46.43 -32.02 4.25
C ALA A 385 -46.97 -32.87 5.42
N GLN A 386 -46.31 -32.85 6.57
CA GLN A 386 -46.79 -33.51 7.79
C GLN A 386 -48.10 -32.89 8.31
N ALA A 387 -48.20 -31.55 8.35
CA ALA A 387 -49.40 -30.84 8.77
C ALA A 387 -50.59 -31.12 7.83
N THR A 388 -50.39 -31.07 6.52
CA THR A 388 -51.42 -31.42 5.52
C THR A 388 -51.89 -32.87 5.69
N LYS A 389 -50.97 -33.83 5.91
CA LYS A 389 -51.33 -35.22 6.18
C LYS A 389 -52.15 -35.37 7.48
N ALA A 390 -51.76 -34.67 8.55
CA ALA A 390 -52.48 -34.70 9.83
C ALA A 390 -53.90 -34.13 9.70
N MET A 391 -54.08 -33.04 8.93
CA MET A 391 -55.40 -32.47 8.64
C MET A 391 -56.28 -33.42 7.82
N ALA A 392 -55.71 -34.12 6.83
CA ALA A 392 -56.45 -35.11 6.05
C ALA A 392 -56.93 -36.29 6.92
N MET A 393 -56.06 -36.88 7.74
CA MET A 393 -56.42 -37.98 8.65
C MET A 393 -57.36 -37.57 9.80
N ALA A 394 -57.57 -36.27 10.03
CA ALA A 394 -58.53 -35.74 11.00
C ALA A 394 -59.88 -35.36 10.37
N ALA A 395 -60.00 -35.47 9.03
CA ALA A 395 -61.22 -35.26 8.27
C ALA A 395 -61.84 -36.59 7.76
N GLU A 396 -61.09 -37.70 7.88
CA GLU A 396 -61.53 -39.10 7.75
C GLU A 396 -62.07 -39.63 9.08
#